data_AF-A0A348WM78-F1
#
_entry.id   AF-A0A348WM78-F1
#
_cell.length_a   1.000
_cell.length_b   1.000
_cell.length_c   1.000
_cell.angle_alpha   90.00
_cell.angle_beta   90.00
_cell.angle_gamma   90.00
#
_symmetry.space_group_name_H-M   'P 1'
#
loop_
_entity.id
_entity.type
_entity.pdbx_description
1 polymer ?
#
loop_
_entity_poly.entity_id
_entity_poly.type
_entity_poly.pdbx_seq_one_letter_code
_entity_poly.pdbx_strand_id
1 'polypeptide(L)'
;MIPHKHAVRLLLVAGLSISVLQGCAVVAVGAAAVGVSSATDPRTLGTQLDDQAIEMKTNAKLGNDKQLENYRIRAISYGKQVLLVGQVDTEAQRERAAEVIADTNGVERIFNQIRLASKAGIATQASDTWISSRVRMKLIADDQVDATDIQVVTENGEVFLLGIVDDSAADRAVDIARNIDGVQKVVKAFSRAR
;
A
#
# COMPACT_ATOMS: atom_id res chain seq x y z
N MET A 1 -12.36 51.09 -25.94
CA MET A 1 -13.28 50.98 -24.78
C MET A 1 -13.69 49.53 -24.64
N ILE A 2 -13.01 48.77 -23.76
CA ILE A 2 -13.30 47.35 -23.54
C ILE A 2 -14.48 47.26 -22.55
N PRO A 3 -15.57 46.55 -22.87
CA PRO A 3 -16.80 46.59 -22.06
C PRO A 3 -16.58 46.02 -20.65
N HIS A 4 -16.79 46.89 -19.65
CA HIS A 4 -16.63 46.67 -18.21
C HIS A 4 -17.23 45.35 -17.67
N LYS A 5 -18.24 44.82 -18.36
CA LYS A 5 -18.97 43.59 -17.98
C LYS A 5 -18.13 42.32 -18.14
N HIS A 6 -17.18 42.30 -19.09
CA HIS A 6 -16.30 41.15 -19.31
C HIS A 6 -15.11 41.14 -18.35
N ALA A 7 -14.61 42.32 -17.96
CA ALA A 7 -13.57 42.44 -16.94
C ALA A 7 -14.04 41.95 -15.56
N VAL A 8 -15.29 42.25 -15.19
CA VAL A 8 -15.89 41.80 -13.91
C VAL A 8 -16.13 40.29 -13.89
N ARG A 9 -16.55 39.68 -15.01
CA ARG A 9 -16.69 38.22 -15.12
C ARG A 9 -15.35 37.48 -15.10
N LEU A 10 -14.30 38.05 -15.71
CA LEU A 10 -12.96 37.46 -15.69
C LEU A 10 -12.34 37.52 -14.28
N LEU A 11 -12.58 38.61 -13.54
CA LEU A 11 -12.16 38.78 -12.14
C LEU A 11 -12.88 37.82 -11.17
N LEU A 12 -14.17 37.53 -11.40
CA LEU A 12 -14.95 36.58 -10.58
C LEU A 12 -14.52 35.12 -10.76
N VAL A 13 -14.15 34.71 -11.99
CA VAL A 13 -13.69 33.33 -12.27
C VAL A 13 -12.24 33.12 -11.79
N ALA A 14 -11.39 34.15 -11.86
CA ALA A 14 -10.03 34.09 -11.31
C ALA A 14 -10.02 34.02 -9.77
N GLY A 15 -10.94 34.72 -9.09
CA GLY A 15 -11.06 34.68 -7.62
C GLY A 15 -11.54 33.33 -7.07
N LEU A 16 -12.43 32.63 -7.78
CA LEU A 16 -12.92 31.32 -7.35
C LEU A 16 -11.87 30.20 -7.55
N SER A 17 -10.92 30.38 -8.46
CA SER A 17 -9.85 29.42 -8.76
C SER A 17 -8.71 29.46 -7.73
N ILE A 18 -8.50 30.58 -7.03
CA ILE A 18 -7.46 30.73 -5.99
C ILE A 18 -7.90 30.11 -4.65
N SER A 19 -9.22 29.96 -4.44
CA SER A 19 -9.80 29.42 -3.20
C SER A 19 -9.62 27.89 -3.05
N VAL A 20 -9.20 27.18 -4.11
CA VAL A 20 -8.97 25.73 -4.09
C VAL A 20 -7.49 25.39 -3.82
N LEU A 21 -6.63 26.39 -3.64
CA LEU A 21 -5.18 26.22 -3.45
C LEU A 21 -4.68 26.66 -2.05
N GLN A 22 -5.54 26.58 -1.03
CA GLN A 22 -5.14 26.70 0.38
C GLN A 22 -5.03 25.33 1.10
N GLY A 23 -5.13 24.23 0.36
CA GLY A 23 -4.89 22.88 0.88
C GLY A 23 -3.42 22.49 0.84
N CYS A 24 -2.53 23.21 1.55
CA CYS A 24 -1.14 22.80 1.79
C CYS A 24 -0.52 23.56 2.99
N ALA A 25 -1.22 23.62 4.12
CA ALA A 25 -0.61 23.94 5.42
C ALA A 25 -1.54 23.54 6.57
N VAL A 26 -1.67 22.23 6.82
CA VAL A 26 -2.00 21.76 8.18
C VAL A 26 -0.70 21.19 8.74
N VAL A 27 0.17 22.10 9.15
CA VAL A 27 1.29 21.79 10.05
C VAL A 27 0.94 22.43 11.39
N ALA A 28 1.10 21.64 12.45
CA ALA A 28 0.99 22.00 13.86
C ALA A 28 -0.42 22.01 14.51
N VAL A 29 -0.95 20.81 14.77
CA VAL A 29 -1.50 20.50 16.11
C VAL A 29 -0.97 19.12 16.53
N GLY A 30 0.33 19.05 16.80
CA GLY A 30 0.98 17.86 17.36
C GLY A 30 1.12 17.88 18.89
N ALA A 31 0.63 18.91 19.58
CA ALA A 31 0.91 19.10 21.01
C ALA A 31 -0.34 19.03 21.93
N ALA A 32 -1.56 18.94 21.40
CA ALA A 32 -2.79 19.00 22.22
C ALA A 32 -3.63 17.72 22.23
N ALA A 33 -3.29 16.68 21.46
CA ALA A 33 -4.07 15.44 21.37
C ALA A 33 -3.53 14.29 22.25
N VAL A 34 -2.59 14.54 23.15
CA VAL A 34 -2.12 13.56 24.14
C VAL A 34 -3.08 13.50 25.31
N GLY A 35 -4.23 12.85 25.11
CA GLY A 35 -5.06 12.44 26.24
C GLY A 35 -6.55 12.70 26.07
N VAL A 36 -7.20 11.92 25.22
CA VAL A 36 -8.39 11.13 25.62
C VAL A 36 -8.69 10.09 24.53
N SER A 37 -8.91 8.85 24.98
CA SER A 37 -9.27 7.65 24.22
C SER A 37 -8.14 6.81 23.64
N SER A 38 -7.38 6.15 24.52
CA SER A 38 -6.76 4.84 24.21
C SER A 38 -7.58 3.75 24.92
N ALA A 39 -8.75 3.41 24.37
CA ALA A 39 -9.56 2.31 24.91
C ALA A 39 -10.29 1.47 23.86
N THR A 40 -10.13 1.75 22.57
CA THR A 40 -10.60 0.88 21.48
C THR A 40 -9.70 1.09 20.26
N ASP A 41 -8.72 0.22 20.04
CA ASP A 41 -8.00 0.19 18.76
C ASP A 41 -7.78 -1.27 18.32
N PRO A 42 -8.40 -1.73 17.22
CA PRO A 42 -7.79 -2.75 16.40
C PRO A 42 -6.60 -2.11 15.67
N ARG A 43 -5.40 -2.41 16.18
CA ARG A 43 -4.06 -1.93 15.76
C ARG A 43 -3.68 -0.52 16.26
N THR A 44 -3.10 -0.48 17.47
CA THR A 44 -2.53 0.73 18.10
C THR A 44 -1.82 1.61 17.07
N LEU A 45 -2.13 2.91 17.05
CA LEU A 45 -1.43 3.92 16.23
C LEU A 45 0.11 3.72 16.17
N GLY A 46 0.73 3.21 17.24
CA GLY A 46 2.15 2.84 17.27
C GLY A 46 2.53 1.76 16.25
N THR A 47 1.77 0.67 16.12
CA THR A 47 2.03 -0.40 15.15
C THR A 47 1.92 0.10 13.70
N GLN A 48 0.96 0.98 13.42
CA GLN A 48 0.81 1.56 12.08
C GLN A 48 1.97 2.50 11.73
N LEU A 49 2.43 3.29 12.69
CA LEU A 49 3.62 4.14 12.53
C LEU A 49 4.89 3.29 12.35
N ASP A 50 5.02 2.19 13.09
CA ASP A 50 6.13 1.25 12.95
C ASP A 50 6.15 0.63 11.54
N ASP A 51 5.01 0.15 11.04
CA ASP A 51 4.90 -0.42 9.69
C ASP A 51 5.27 0.61 8.61
N GLN A 52 4.78 1.85 8.72
CA GLN A 52 5.15 2.93 7.79
C GLN A 52 6.66 3.25 7.84
N ALA A 53 7.25 3.25 9.04
CA ALA A 53 8.68 3.47 9.19
C ALA A 53 9.49 2.31 8.60
N ILE A 54 9.05 1.07 8.76
CA ILE A 54 9.64 -0.12 8.13
C ILE A 54 9.54 0.00 6.60
N GLU A 55 8.36 0.28 6.04
CA GLU A 55 8.17 0.46 4.61
C GLU A 55 9.10 1.55 4.05
N MET A 56 9.16 2.71 4.70
CA MET A 56 10.01 3.80 4.25
C MET A 56 11.50 3.41 4.24
N LYS A 57 11.99 2.79 5.32
CA LYS A 57 13.39 2.37 5.43
C LYS A 57 13.74 1.28 4.43
N THR A 58 12.90 0.26 4.30
CA THR A 58 13.13 -0.86 3.39
C THR A 58 13.11 -0.42 1.92
N ASN A 59 12.12 0.38 1.51
CA ASN A 59 12.09 0.92 0.14
C ASN A 59 13.28 1.87 -0.14
N ALA A 60 13.71 2.66 0.85
CA ALA A 60 14.92 3.48 0.71
C ALA A 60 16.19 2.63 0.54
N LYS A 61 16.34 1.55 1.31
CA LYS A 61 17.47 0.62 1.14
C LYS A 61 17.48 -0.06 -0.23
N LEU A 62 16.32 -0.52 -0.69
CA LEU A 62 16.15 -1.11 -2.02
C LEU A 62 16.52 -0.12 -3.14
N GLY A 63 16.03 1.12 -3.04
CA GLY A 63 16.29 2.16 -4.04
C GLY A 63 17.73 2.65 -4.06
N ASN A 64 18.47 2.53 -2.95
CA ASN A 64 19.88 2.93 -2.85
C ASN A 64 20.86 1.78 -3.14
N ASP A 65 20.37 0.56 -3.37
CA ASP A 65 21.21 -0.57 -3.71
C ASP A 65 21.54 -0.56 -5.21
N LYS A 66 22.83 -0.47 -5.55
CA LYS A 66 23.30 -0.38 -6.94
C LYS A 66 22.90 -1.55 -7.83
N GLN A 67 22.62 -2.72 -7.26
CA GLN A 67 22.16 -3.89 -8.02
C GLN A 67 20.64 -3.89 -8.22
N LEU A 68 19.90 -3.07 -7.47
CA LEU A 68 18.44 -3.06 -7.44
C LEU A 68 17.81 -1.73 -7.90
N GLU A 69 18.55 -0.62 -7.92
CA GLU A 69 18.04 0.74 -8.19
C GLU A 69 17.28 0.90 -9.52
N ASN A 70 17.57 0.05 -10.51
CA ASN A 70 16.92 0.04 -11.82
C ASN A 70 15.67 -0.83 -11.89
N TYR A 71 15.39 -1.61 -10.84
CA TYR A 71 14.25 -2.50 -10.75
C TYR A 71 13.13 -1.87 -9.93
N ARG A 72 11.89 -2.15 -10.32
CA ARG A 72 10.73 -1.75 -9.55
C ARG A 72 10.44 -2.84 -8.52
N ILE A 73 11.04 -2.69 -7.35
CA ILE A 73 10.79 -3.53 -6.19
C ILE A 73 10.05 -2.68 -5.17
N ARG A 74 9.01 -3.24 -4.56
CA ARG A 74 8.27 -2.60 -3.46
C ARG A 74 8.33 -3.49 -2.24
N ALA A 75 8.65 -2.89 -1.10
CA ALA A 75 8.47 -3.47 0.21
C ALA A 75 7.18 -2.93 0.83
N ILE A 76 6.31 -3.83 1.28
CA ILE A 76 5.05 -3.51 1.96
C ILE A 76 5.10 -4.15 3.34
N SER A 77 4.86 -3.38 4.41
CA SER A 77 4.90 -3.86 5.79
C SER A 77 3.49 -3.94 6.36
N TYR A 78 3.16 -5.07 6.97
CA TYR A 78 1.96 -5.23 7.78
C TYR A 78 2.29 -6.05 9.02
N GLY A 79 2.07 -5.48 10.21
CA GLY A 79 2.35 -6.17 11.47
C GLY A 79 3.78 -6.66 11.54
N LYS A 80 4.76 -5.82 11.15
CA LYS A 80 6.20 -6.12 11.12
C LYS A 80 6.64 -7.18 10.11
N GLN A 81 5.75 -7.58 9.20
CA GLN A 81 6.06 -8.52 8.13
C GLN A 81 6.15 -7.79 6.81
N VAL A 82 7.23 -8.04 6.09
CA VAL A 82 7.51 -7.36 4.83
C VAL A 82 7.25 -8.28 3.66
N LEU A 83 6.31 -7.90 2.80
CA LEU A 83 6.13 -8.47 1.47
C LEU A 83 7.02 -7.73 0.48
N LEU A 84 7.89 -8.46 -0.21
CA LEU A 84 8.62 -7.96 -1.37
C LEU A 84 7.91 -8.40 -2.65
N VAL A 85 7.54 -7.44 -3.49
CA VAL A 85 6.97 -7.69 -4.83
C VAL A 85 7.67 -6.84 -5.87
N GLY A 86 7.58 -7.26 -7.12
CA GLY A 86 8.20 -6.58 -8.26
C GLY A 86 8.76 -7.57 -9.25
N GLN A 87 9.60 -7.07 -10.15
CA GLN A 87 10.28 -7.89 -11.14
C GLN A 87 11.77 -7.58 -11.21
N VAL A 88 12.56 -8.64 -11.37
CA VAL A 88 14.01 -8.61 -11.58
C VAL A 88 14.40 -9.56 -12.70
N ASP A 89 15.63 -9.46 -13.20
CA ASP A 89 16.09 -10.31 -14.31
C ASP A 89 16.71 -11.63 -13.82
N THR A 90 17.23 -11.66 -12.59
CA THR A 90 18.01 -12.78 -12.07
C THR A 90 17.61 -13.18 -10.66
N GLU A 91 17.86 -14.45 -10.34
CA GLU A 91 17.67 -14.98 -8.99
C GLU A 91 18.54 -14.25 -7.96
N ALA A 92 19.79 -13.91 -8.32
CA ALA A 92 20.70 -13.17 -7.45
C ALA A 92 20.12 -11.81 -7.03
N GLN A 93 19.44 -11.09 -7.93
CA GLN A 93 18.77 -9.82 -7.60
C GLN A 93 17.56 -10.03 -6.70
N ARG A 94 16.81 -11.13 -6.90
CA ARG A 94 15.69 -11.50 -6.04
C ARG A 94 16.16 -11.78 -4.62
N GLU A 95 17.23 -12.55 -4.46
CA GLU A 95 17.85 -12.86 -3.17
C GLU A 95 18.42 -11.58 -2.51
N ARG A 96 19.18 -10.79 -3.28
CA ARG A 96 19.73 -9.51 -2.83
C ARG A 96 18.67 -8.57 -2.26
N ALA A 97 17.49 -8.50 -2.86
CA ALA A 97 16.41 -7.67 -2.35
C ALA A 97 15.96 -8.06 -0.93
N ALA A 98 15.94 -9.35 -0.61
CA ALA A 98 15.65 -9.82 0.74
C ALA A 98 16.80 -9.53 1.71
N GLU A 99 18.05 -9.75 1.28
CA GLU A 99 19.25 -9.47 2.09
C GLU A 99 19.35 -8.00 2.49
N VAL A 100 19.12 -7.09 1.54
CA VAL A 100 19.23 -5.63 1.72
C VAL A 100 18.29 -5.12 2.81
N ILE A 101 17.13 -5.74 2.99
CA ILE A 101 16.13 -5.28 3.97
C ILE A 101 16.18 -6.07 5.28
N ALA A 102 16.88 -7.21 5.34
CA ALA A 102 16.85 -8.16 6.45
C ALA A 102 17.34 -7.57 7.79
N ASP A 103 18.28 -6.62 7.75
CA ASP A 103 18.82 -5.93 8.92
C ASP A 103 17.99 -4.69 9.33
N THR A 104 16.83 -4.46 8.71
CA THR A 104 15.98 -3.32 9.06
C THR A 104 15.29 -3.56 10.39
N ASN A 105 15.54 -2.68 11.36
CA ASN A 105 14.92 -2.78 12.68
C ASN A 105 13.39 -2.85 12.59
N GLY A 106 12.80 -3.82 13.29
CA GLY A 106 11.37 -4.07 13.31
C GLY A 106 10.89 -5.09 12.29
N VAL A 107 11.69 -5.52 11.32
CA VAL A 107 11.32 -6.60 10.39
C VAL A 107 11.41 -7.95 11.10
N GLU A 108 10.29 -8.67 11.19
CA GLU A 108 10.22 -10.00 11.82
C GLU A 108 10.17 -11.14 10.80
N ARG A 109 9.60 -10.89 9.62
CA ARG A 109 9.47 -11.87 8.54
C ARG A 109 9.49 -11.20 7.18
N ILE A 110 10.13 -11.85 6.20
CA ILE A 110 10.15 -11.40 4.81
C ILE A 110 9.46 -12.45 3.94
N PHE A 111 8.44 -12.03 3.20
CA PHE A 111 7.80 -12.81 2.14
C PHE A 111 8.34 -12.32 0.79
N ASN A 112 9.32 -13.04 0.24
CA ASN A 112 9.89 -12.67 -1.06
C ASN A 112 9.03 -13.23 -2.21
N GLN A 113 8.28 -12.33 -2.85
CA GLN A 113 7.38 -12.62 -3.97
C GLN A 113 7.76 -11.86 -5.24
N ILE A 114 9.01 -11.43 -5.35
CA ILE A 114 9.55 -10.87 -6.59
C ILE A 114 9.56 -11.98 -7.67
N ARG A 115 9.25 -11.60 -8.91
CA ARG A 115 9.22 -12.50 -10.07
C ARG A 115 10.41 -12.25 -10.99
N LEU A 116 10.92 -13.30 -11.62
CA LEU A 116 11.89 -13.17 -12.69
C LEU A 116 11.13 -12.86 -13.97
N ALA A 117 11.07 -11.58 -14.34
CA ALA A 117 10.26 -11.09 -15.45
C ALA A 117 10.67 -9.67 -15.84
N SER A 118 10.22 -9.22 -17.00
CA SER A 118 10.32 -7.80 -17.37
C SER A 118 9.42 -6.95 -16.48
N LYS A 119 9.83 -5.70 -16.25
CA LYS A 119 9.06 -4.70 -15.51
C LYS A 119 7.63 -4.58 -16.05
N ALA A 120 6.64 -4.64 -15.16
CA ALA A 120 5.25 -4.48 -15.52
C ALA A 120 4.99 -3.13 -16.21
N GLY A 121 4.29 -3.14 -17.34
CA GLY A 121 3.91 -1.94 -18.09
C GLY A 121 2.84 -1.11 -17.37
N ILE A 122 2.63 0.14 -17.82
CA ILE A 122 1.66 1.07 -17.22
C ILE A 122 0.24 0.49 -17.25
N ALA A 123 -0.16 -0.16 -18.35
CA ALA A 123 -1.47 -0.78 -18.49
C ALA A 123 -1.69 -1.90 -17.45
N THR A 124 -0.69 -2.76 -17.24
CA THR A 124 -0.72 -3.80 -16.21
C THR A 124 -0.87 -3.21 -14.82
N GLN A 125 -0.11 -2.16 -14.50
CA GLN A 125 -0.20 -1.50 -13.20
C GLN A 125 -1.57 -0.84 -12.95
N ALA A 126 -2.18 -0.26 -13.99
CA ALA A 126 -3.53 0.27 -13.90
C ALA A 126 -4.55 -0.85 -13.65
N SER A 127 -4.41 -1.99 -14.35
CA SER A 127 -5.19 -3.20 -14.09
C SER A 127 -5.02 -3.71 -12.66
N ASP A 128 -3.79 -3.78 -12.15
CA ASP A 128 -3.51 -4.23 -10.78
C ASP A 128 -4.13 -3.30 -9.72
N THR A 129 -4.12 -1.99 -9.98
CA THR A 129 -4.77 -1.00 -9.11
C THR A 129 -6.28 -1.20 -9.10
N TRP A 130 -6.87 -1.45 -10.26
CA TRP A 130 -8.29 -1.76 -10.38
C TRP A 130 -8.65 -3.07 -9.67
N ILE A 131 -7.89 -4.15 -9.89
CA ILE A 131 -8.05 -5.44 -9.21
C ILE A 131 -8.00 -5.24 -7.69
N SER A 132 -6.94 -4.57 -7.19
CA SER A 132 -6.78 -4.29 -5.76
C SER A 132 -8.00 -3.56 -5.19
N SER A 133 -8.52 -2.57 -5.93
CA SER A 133 -9.69 -1.80 -5.50
C SER A 133 -10.94 -2.67 -5.46
N ARG A 134 -11.14 -3.54 -6.46
CA ARG A 134 -12.29 -4.47 -6.52
C ARG A 134 -12.25 -5.50 -5.41
N VAL A 135 -11.09 -6.09 -5.13
CA VAL A 135 -10.90 -7.01 -4.00
C VAL A 135 -11.23 -6.29 -2.69
N ARG A 136 -10.66 -5.11 -2.44
CA ARG A 136 -10.95 -4.33 -1.20
C ARG A 136 -12.44 -4.02 -1.05
N MET A 137 -13.10 -3.56 -2.11
CA MET A 137 -14.54 -3.27 -2.06
C MET A 137 -15.38 -4.51 -1.76
N LYS A 138 -14.98 -5.68 -2.25
CA LYS A 138 -15.68 -6.93 -1.93
C LYS A 138 -15.43 -7.39 -0.51
N LEU A 139 -14.21 -7.24 0.02
CA LEU A 139 -13.92 -7.50 1.43
C LEU A 139 -14.74 -6.59 2.35
N ILE A 140 -14.84 -5.29 2.03
CA ILE A 140 -15.64 -4.33 2.82
C ILE A 140 -17.13 -4.69 2.82
N ALA A 141 -17.63 -5.27 1.73
CA ALA A 141 -19.03 -5.68 1.61
C ALA A 141 -19.32 -7.04 2.25
N ASP A 142 -18.29 -7.71 2.78
CA ASP A 142 -18.39 -9.03 3.38
C ASP A 142 -18.59 -8.93 4.89
N ASP A 143 -19.55 -9.66 5.44
CA ASP A 143 -19.85 -9.64 6.88
C ASP A 143 -19.01 -10.63 7.69
N GLN A 144 -18.26 -11.52 7.04
CA GLN A 144 -17.42 -12.54 7.68
C GLN A 144 -15.95 -12.16 7.76
N VAL A 145 -15.55 -11.01 7.19
CA VAL A 145 -14.17 -10.55 7.14
C VAL A 145 -14.10 -9.08 7.53
N ASP A 146 -13.28 -8.75 8.52
CA ASP A 146 -12.92 -7.36 8.75
C ASP A 146 -11.89 -6.92 7.70
N ALA A 147 -12.34 -6.08 6.76
CA ALA A 147 -11.48 -5.57 5.69
C ALA A 147 -10.33 -4.68 6.21
N THR A 148 -10.42 -4.15 7.43
CA THR A 148 -9.36 -3.31 8.03
C THR A 148 -8.17 -4.15 8.51
N ASP A 149 -8.40 -5.44 8.77
CA ASP A 149 -7.37 -6.40 9.18
C ASP A 149 -6.64 -7.04 7.99
N ILE A 150 -7.05 -6.73 6.75
CA ILE A 150 -6.48 -7.31 5.53
C ILE A 150 -5.94 -6.23 4.60
N GLN A 151 -4.63 -6.26 4.39
CA GLN A 151 -3.99 -5.48 3.35
C GLN A 151 -3.94 -6.28 2.04
N VAL A 152 -4.53 -5.70 1.00
CA VAL A 152 -4.51 -6.23 -0.36
C VAL A 152 -3.42 -5.56 -1.17
N VAL A 153 -2.55 -6.33 -1.81
CA VAL A 153 -1.56 -5.86 -2.79
C VAL A 153 -1.71 -6.66 -4.06
N THR A 154 -1.75 -6.01 -5.24
CA THR A 154 -1.71 -6.72 -6.52
C THR A 154 -0.44 -6.34 -7.28
N GLU A 155 0.20 -7.33 -7.88
CA GLU A 155 1.35 -7.18 -8.78
C GLU A 155 1.23 -8.17 -9.93
N ASN A 156 1.12 -7.66 -11.16
CA ASN A 156 1.02 -8.44 -12.39
C ASN A 156 -0.09 -9.52 -12.35
N GLY A 157 -1.28 -9.14 -11.89
CA GLY A 157 -2.43 -10.05 -11.75
C GLY A 157 -2.35 -11.05 -10.58
N GLU A 158 -1.27 -11.06 -9.81
CA GLU A 158 -1.18 -11.82 -8.55
C GLU A 158 -1.64 -10.96 -7.38
N VAL A 159 -2.60 -11.46 -6.60
CA VAL A 159 -3.11 -10.81 -5.40
C VAL A 159 -2.44 -11.41 -4.17
N PHE A 160 -1.80 -10.55 -3.38
CA PHE A 160 -1.21 -10.87 -2.09
C PHE A 160 -2.11 -10.33 -0.99
N LEU A 161 -2.52 -11.21 -0.09
CA LEU A 161 -3.32 -10.85 1.08
C LEU A 161 -2.45 -10.96 2.33
N LEU A 162 -2.21 -9.82 2.99
CA LEU A 162 -1.50 -9.73 4.25
C LEU A 162 -2.50 -9.38 5.36
N GLY A 163 -2.21 -9.78 6.59
CA GLY A 163 -3.10 -9.55 7.72
C GLY A 163 -2.77 -10.45 8.90
N ILE A 164 -3.32 -10.10 10.06
CA ILE A 164 -3.35 -10.97 11.23
C ILE A 164 -4.81 -11.36 11.44
N VAL A 165 -5.19 -12.50 10.88
CA VAL A 165 -6.58 -12.98 10.86
C VAL A 165 -6.61 -14.46 11.22
N ASP A 166 -7.79 -14.97 11.60
CA ASP A 166 -7.99 -16.41 11.76
C ASP A 166 -8.08 -17.14 10.41
N ASP A 167 -7.99 -18.47 10.44
CA ASP A 167 -7.98 -19.30 9.24
C ASP A 167 -9.30 -19.16 8.43
N SER A 168 -10.44 -18.92 9.09
CA SER A 168 -11.74 -18.78 8.42
C SER A 168 -11.86 -17.46 7.64
N ALA A 169 -11.44 -16.35 8.26
CA ALA A 169 -11.36 -15.05 7.61
C ALA A 169 -10.33 -15.05 6.47
N ALA A 170 -9.18 -15.73 6.66
CA ALA A 170 -8.18 -15.90 5.61
C ALA A 170 -8.72 -16.66 4.40
N ASP A 171 -9.46 -17.76 4.62
CA ASP A 171 -10.07 -18.55 3.56
C ASP A 171 -11.15 -17.78 2.82
N ARG A 172 -12.03 -17.07 3.55
CA ARG A 172 -13.06 -16.21 2.97
C ARG A 172 -12.43 -15.08 2.13
N ALA A 173 -11.37 -14.45 2.61
CA ALA A 173 -10.68 -13.40 1.88
C ALA A 173 -10.04 -13.91 0.57
N VAL A 174 -9.47 -15.12 0.59
CA VAL A 174 -8.98 -15.77 -0.64
C VAL A 174 -10.11 -16.09 -1.60
N ASP A 175 -11.24 -16.58 -1.10
CA ASP A 175 -12.42 -16.86 -1.91
C ASP A 175 -12.97 -15.62 -2.59
N ILE A 176 -13.01 -14.50 -1.89
CA ILE A 176 -13.40 -13.21 -2.47
C ILE A 176 -12.39 -12.79 -3.56
N ALA A 177 -11.10 -12.83 -3.25
CA ALA A 177 -10.06 -12.36 -4.16
C ALA A 177 -9.99 -13.19 -5.45
N ARG A 178 -10.07 -14.52 -5.37
CA ARG A 178 -9.93 -15.41 -6.53
C ARG A 178 -11.09 -15.32 -7.53
N ASN A 179 -12.23 -14.77 -7.11
CA ASN A 179 -13.41 -14.58 -7.96
C ASN A 179 -13.46 -13.17 -8.60
N ILE A 180 -12.41 -12.36 -8.47
CA ILE A 180 -12.30 -11.07 -9.17
C ILE A 180 -11.70 -11.27 -10.57
N ASP A 181 -12.37 -10.72 -11.58
CA ASP A 181 -11.87 -10.74 -12.95
C ASP A 181 -10.46 -10.15 -13.06
N GLY A 182 -9.58 -10.87 -13.77
CA GLY A 182 -8.18 -10.49 -13.97
C GLY A 182 -7.22 -11.00 -12.89
N VAL A 183 -7.73 -11.58 -11.79
CA VAL A 183 -6.88 -12.28 -10.81
C VAL A 183 -6.39 -13.59 -11.39
N GLN A 184 -5.07 -13.77 -11.43
CA GLN A 184 -4.42 -14.97 -11.96
C GLN A 184 -4.03 -15.93 -10.84
N LYS A 185 -3.69 -15.38 -9.67
CA LYS A 185 -3.25 -16.13 -8.51
C LYS A 185 -3.52 -15.34 -7.24
N VAL A 186 -3.84 -16.04 -6.17
CA VAL A 186 -3.93 -15.46 -4.83
C VAL A 186 -2.86 -16.10 -3.95
N VAL A 187 -2.06 -15.27 -3.28
CA VAL A 187 -1.00 -15.67 -2.36
C VAL A 187 -1.36 -15.19 -0.97
N LYS A 188 -1.46 -16.14 -0.03
CA LYS A 188 -1.64 -15.86 1.40
C LYS A 188 -0.30 -15.45 1.99
N ALA A 189 -0.22 -14.22 2.50
CA ALA A 189 0.87 -13.70 3.31
C ALA A 189 0.34 -13.31 4.70
N PHE A 190 -0.58 -14.13 5.23
CA PHE A 190 -1.17 -13.94 6.55
C PHE A 190 -0.26 -14.45 7.67
N SER A 191 -0.37 -13.80 8.81
CA SER A 191 0.06 -14.35 10.08
C SER A 191 -1.12 -14.84 10.89
N ARG A 192 -0.88 -15.93 11.63
CA ARG A 192 -1.85 -16.42 12.60
C ARG A 192 -1.93 -15.45 13.77
N ALA A 193 -3.13 -14.99 14.09
CA ALA A 193 -3.42 -14.46 15.41
C ALA A 193 -3.09 -15.57 16.43
N ARG A 194 -2.20 -15.28 17.40
CA ARG A 194 -1.88 -16.22 18.48
C ARG A 194 -2.88 -16.05 19.62
#